data_AF-A0A6A3UW52-F1
#
_entry.id   AF-A0A6A3UW52-F1
#
_cell.length_a   1.000
_cell.length_b   1.000
_cell.length_c   1.000
_cell.angle_alpha   90.00
_cell.angle_beta   90.00
_cell.angle_gamma   90.00
#
_symmetry.space_group_name_H-M   'P 1'
#
loop_
_entity.id
_entity.type
_entity.pdbx_description
1 polymer ?
#
loop_
_entity_poly.entity_id
_entity_poly.type
_entity_poly.pdbx_seq_one_letter_code
_entity_poly.pdbx_strand_id
1 'polypeptide(L)'
;MRRLAEEPAMANCDSKIRAWTALENDTLVNYMAGKLDLPHPPNFIKEIMIAEHRAMLEDFHEKVLNVTLTAKLPPSVRLPKQVPHADLFKELFQANTCRRFGTAMMRVLQEDVKRLDYDGTHTLHLVFYSRHAADRWVLKTLRFQKAVIMMQDTARKPGEAREGTYNAAQLGLQYA
;
A
#
# COMPACT_ATOMS: atom_id res chain seq x y z
N MET A 1 2.63 17.05 -13.09
CA MET A 1 3.51 16.08 -12.42
C MET A 1 3.01 14.65 -12.57
N ARG A 2 1.83 14.27 -12.04
CA ARG A 2 1.32 12.89 -12.16
C ARG A 2 1.28 12.35 -13.59
N ARG A 3 0.68 13.11 -14.52
CA ARG A 3 0.63 12.75 -15.94
C ARG A 3 2.02 12.45 -16.54
N LEU A 4 3.01 13.31 -16.28
CA LEU A 4 4.40 13.12 -16.71
C LEU A 4 5.00 11.83 -16.12
N ALA A 5 4.74 11.55 -14.84
CA ALA A 5 5.26 10.36 -14.17
C ALA A 5 4.64 9.05 -14.70
N GLU A 6 3.38 9.10 -15.14
CA GLU A 6 2.64 7.94 -15.67
C GLU A 6 2.79 7.79 -17.19
N GLU A 7 3.32 8.79 -17.89
CA GLU A 7 3.57 8.71 -19.33
C GLU A 7 4.47 7.52 -19.68
N PRO A 8 4.19 6.79 -20.77
CA PRO A 8 4.97 5.63 -21.14
C PRO A 8 6.39 6.06 -21.50
N ALA A 9 7.37 5.42 -20.86
CA ALA A 9 8.78 5.65 -21.12
C ALA A 9 9.36 4.52 -21.98
N MET A 10 10.27 4.87 -22.87
CA MET A 10 11.06 3.93 -23.67
C MET A 10 12.14 3.31 -22.78
N ALA A 11 12.06 1.99 -22.57
CA ALA A 11 13.11 1.29 -21.82
C ALA A 11 14.40 1.28 -22.64
N ASN A 12 15.42 1.99 -22.17
CA ASN A 12 16.74 1.99 -22.77
C ASN A 12 17.70 1.08 -22.00
N CYS A 13 18.71 0.55 -22.69
CA CYS A 13 19.84 -0.09 -22.04
C CYS A 13 20.62 0.95 -21.22
N ASP A 14 21.32 0.50 -20.18
CA ASP A 14 22.09 1.37 -19.28
C ASP A 14 23.15 2.23 -20.00
N SER A 15 23.58 1.81 -21.19
CA SER A 15 24.50 2.56 -22.06
C SER A 15 23.85 3.72 -22.83
N LYS A 16 22.53 3.89 -22.78
CA LYS A 16 21.74 4.87 -23.55
C LYS A 16 20.78 5.64 -22.66
N ILE A 17 21.32 6.20 -21.58
CA ILE A 17 20.57 7.06 -20.67
C ILE A 17 20.59 8.49 -21.19
N ARG A 18 19.44 9.16 -21.13
CA ARG A 18 19.34 10.59 -21.46
C ARG A 18 19.48 11.46 -20.22
N ALA A 19 19.80 12.74 -20.43
CA ALA A 19 19.76 13.72 -19.36
C ALA A 19 18.32 13.96 -18.86
N TRP A 20 18.19 14.21 -17.56
CA TRP A 20 16.97 14.68 -16.92
C TRP A 20 16.58 16.08 -17.36
N THR A 21 15.28 16.31 -17.49
CA THR A 21 14.71 17.66 -17.65
C THR A 21 14.43 18.30 -16.28
N ALA A 22 14.32 19.63 -16.23
CA ALA A 22 14.00 20.34 -14.99
C ALA A 22 12.66 19.88 -14.36
N LEU A 23 11.66 19.59 -15.20
CA LEU A 23 10.34 19.14 -14.77
C LEU A 23 10.37 17.72 -14.19
N GLU A 24 11.18 16.83 -14.76
CA GLU A 24 11.37 15.46 -14.25
C GLU A 24 12.10 15.46 -12.92
N ASN A 25 13.10 16.33 -12.77
CA ASN A 25 13.79 16.50 -11.50
C ASN A 25 12.83 16.98 -10.41
N ASP A 26 12.03 18.02 -10.67
CA ASP A 26 11.00 18.49 -9.73
C ASP A 26 9.95 17.41 -9.43
N THR A 27 9.53 16.64 -10.44
CA THR A 27 8.59 15.53 -10.26
C THR A 27 9.18 14.42 -9.38
N LEU A 28 10.46 14.08 -9.57
CA LEU A 28 11.16 13.07 -8.78
C LEU A 28 11.35 13.52 -7.32
N VAL A 29 11.70 14.79 -7.09
CA VAL A 29 11.82 15.36 -5.74
C VAL A 29 10.47 15.33 -5.01
N ASN A 30 9.38 15.73 -5.67
CA ASN A 30 8.04 15.66 -5.08
C ASN A 30 7.57 14.22 -4.82
N TYR A 31 7.95 13.28 -5.68
CA TYR A 31 7.72 11.85 -5.49
C TYR A 31 8.47 11.31 -4.27
N MET A 32 9.78 11.58 -4.15
CA MET A 32 10.59 11.14 -3.01
C MET A 32 10.13 11.77 -1.69
N ALA A 33 9.60 13.00 -1.74
CA ALA A 33 9.00 13.66 -0.58
C ALA A 33 7.63 13.08 -0.18
N GLY A 34 7.09 12.10 -0.91
CA GLY A 34 5.77 11.51 -0.65
C GLY A 34 4.60 12.46 -0.94
N LYS A 35 4.83 13.56 -1.66
CA LYS A 35 3.79 14.54 -2.04
C LYS A 35 3.03 14.12 -3.30
N LEU A 36 3.57 13.17 -4.05
CA LEU A 36 2.99 12.64 -5.28
C LEU A 36 2.62 11.17 -5.09
N ASP A 37 1.32 10.91 -4.97
CA ASP A 37 0.77 9.56 -4.90
C ASP A 37 0.88 8.85 -6.26
N LEU A 38 1.78 7.88 -6.36
CA LEU A 38 1.95 7.02 -7.53
C LEU A 38 1.90 5.54 -7.14
N PRO A 39 1.35 4.66 -8.01
CA PRO A 39 1.32 3.22 -7.73
C PRO A 39 2.68 2.52 -7.92
N HIS A 40 3.60 3.17 -8.62
CA HIS A 40 4.95 2.71 -8.88
C HIS A 40 5.87 3.93 -9.07
N PRO A 41 7.20 3.75 -9.04
CA PRO A 41 8.12 4.83 -9.38
C PRO A 41 7.83 5.46 -10.75
N PRO A 42 8.13 6.76 -10.96
CA PRO A 42 7.86 7.43 -12.24
C PRO A 42 8.44 6.70 -13.44
N ASN A 43 7.69 6.54 -14.53
CA ASN A 43 8.11 5.73 -15.68
C ASN A 43 9.38 6.26 -16.35
N PHE A 44 9.55 7.58 -16.42
CA PHE A 44 10.71 8.22 -17.07
C PHE A 44 12.04 7.81 -16.45
N ILE A 45 12.07 7.25 -15.22
CA ILE A 45 13.32 6.73 -14.61
C ILE A 45 13.98 5.65 -15.49
N LYS A 46 13.20 4.94 -16.31
CA LYS A 46 13.69 3.93 -17.26
C LYS A 46 14.57 4.52 -18.38
N GLU A 47 14.46 5.83 -18.62
CA GLU A 47 15.24 6.55 -19.62
C GLU A 47 16.39 7.35 -19.01
N ILE A 48 16.27 7.75 -17.73
CA ILE A 48 17.21 8.67 -17.06
C ILE A 48 18.11 7.99 -16.02
N MET A 49 17.88 6.71 -15.66
CA MET A 49 18.64 6.00 -14.63
C MET A 49 19.09 4.60 -15.09
N ILE A 50 20.29 4.20 -14.64
CA ILE A 50 20.80 2.83 -14.76
C ILE A 50 19.95 1.84 -13.96
N ALA A 51 20.04 0.55 -14.27
CA ALA A 51 19.30 -0.51 -13.58
C ALA A 51 19.47 -0.47 -12.04
N GLU A 52 20.68 -0.24 -11.54
CA GLU A 52 20.97 -0.22 -10.09
C GLU A 52 20.20 0.89 -9.37
N HIS A 53 20.22 2.12 -9.90
CA HIS A 53 19.50 3.25 -9.31
C HIS A 53 17.98 3.07 -9.39
N ARG A 54 17.48 2.41 -10.45
CA ARG A 54 16.06 2.07 -10.56
C ARG A 54 15.64 1.07 -9.49
N ALA A 55 16.45 0.03 -9.28
CA ALA A 55 16.22 -0.95 -8.23
C ALA A 55 16.21 -0.29 -6.84
N MET A 56 17.14 0.63 -6.57
CA MET A 56 17.14 1.40 -5.31
C MET A 56 15.87 2.23 -5.11
N LEU A 57 15.34 2.83 -6.19
CA LEU A 57 14.12 3.62 -6.12
C LEU A 57 12.85 2.77 -5.96
N GLU A 58 12.82 1.58 -6.55
CA GLU A 58 11.77 0.57 -6.33
C GLU A 58 11.77 0.09 -4.88
N ASP A 59 12.95 -0.21 -4.33
CA ASP A 59 13.14 -0.55 -2.92
C ASP A 59 12.67 0.57 -1.99
N PHE A 60 13.03 1.82 -2.31
CA PHE A 60 12.59 3.01 -1.57
C PHE A 60 11.07 3.15 -1.63
N HIS A 61 10.46 3.00 -2.81
CA HIS A 61 9.01 3.04 -2.98
C HIS A 61 8.34 2.01 -2.08
N GLU A 62 8.88 0.79 -2.06
CA GLU A 62 8.30 -0.29 -1.28
C GLU A 62 8.42 -0.07 0.23
N LYS A 63 9.57 0.41 0.70
CA LYS A 63 9.87 0.54 2.13
C LYS A 63 9.34 1.82 2.75
N VAL A 64 9.28 2.92 2.00
CA VAL A 64 9.02 4.26 2.54
C VAL A 64 7.66 4.81 2.12
N LEU A 65 7.22 4.57 0.87
CA LEU A 65 5.97 5.14 0.37
C LEU A 65 4.77 4.23 0.61
N ASN A 66 4.95 2.91 0.49
CA ASN A 66 3.86 2.00 0.82
C ASN A 66 3.55 2.05 2.31
N VAL A 67 2.26 2.03 2.63
CA VAL A 67 1.79 2.04 4.00
C VAL A 67 0.95 0.80 4.23
N THR A 68 1.19 0.11 5.35
CA THR A 68 0.43 -1.08 5.71
C THR A 68 -0.51 -0.77 6.86
N LEU A 69 -1.81 -0.96 6.66
CA LEU A 69 -2.78 -1.00 7.75
C LEU A 69 -3.02 -2.46 8.15
N THR A 70 -3.15 -2.70 9.44
CA THR A 70 -3.47 -4.02 9.98
C THR A 70 -4.92 -4.07 10.43
N ALA A 71 -5.57 -5.18 10.14
CA ALA A 71 -6.88 -5.49 10.65
C ALA A 71 -6.83 -6.84 11.36
N LYS A 72 -7.35 -6.88 12.59
CA LYS A 72 -7.45 -8.13 13.32
C LYS A 72 -8.65 -8.93 12.84
N LEU A 73 -8.41 -10.19 12.58
CA LEU A 73 -9.43 -11.18 12.25
C LEU A 73 -9.80 -11.95 13.53
N PRO A 74 -11.10 -12.04 13.87
CA PRO A 74 -11.51 -12.87 14.99
C PRO A 74 -11.31 -14.35 14.65
N PRO A 75 -11.16 -15.23 15.67
CA PRO A 75 -11.01 -16.68 15.48
C PRO A 75 -12.18 -17.36 14.75
N SER A 76 -13.31 -16.66 14.57
CA SER A 76 -14.46 -17.15 13.81
C SER A 76 -14.23 -17.15 12.29
N VAL A 77 -13.26 -16.37 11.80
CA VAL A 77 -12.87 -16.34 10.40
C VAL A 77 -11.88 -17.48 10.14
N ARG A 78 -12.24 -18.38 9.23
CA ARG A 78 -11.38 -19.51 8.86
C ARG A 78 -10.74 -19.23 7.51
N LEU A 79 -9.42 -19.12 7.51
CA LEU A 79 -8.61 -18.94 6.31
C LEU A 79 -7.49 -20.00 6.30
N PRO A 80 -7.12 -20.53 5.11
CA PRO A 80 -5.92 -21.35 5.02
C PRO A 80 -4.68 -20.51 5.34
N LYS A 81 -3.59 -21.18 5.77
CA LYS A 81 -2.34 -20.51 6.15
C LYS A 81 -1.76 -19.63 5.04
N GLN A 82 -1.98 -20.01 3.78
CA GLN A 82 -1.61 -19.23 2.61
C GLN A 82 -2.87 -18.97 1.80
N VAL A 83 -3.29 -17.71 1.74
CA VAL A 83 -4.44 -17.27 0.95
C VAL A 83 -3.93 -16.37 -0.18
N PRO A 84 -4.30 -16.61 -1.43
CA PRO A 84 -4.04 -15.66 -2.50
C PRO A 84 -4.71 -14.31 -2.23
N HIS A 85 -4.04 -13.23 -2.60
CA HIS A 85 -4.58 -11.87 -2.50
C HIS A 85 -5.98 -11.75 -3.15
N ALA A 86 -6.18 -12.36 -4.31
CA ALA A 86 -7.46 -12.32 -5.03
C ALA A 86 -8.61 -12.93 -4.22
N ASP A 87 -8.36 -13.99 -3.47
CA ASP A 87 -9.37 -14.66 -2.64
C ASP A 87 -9.69 -13.81 -1.39
N LEU A 88 -8.68 -13.21 -0.75
CA LEU A 88 -8.90 -12.25 0.35
C LEU A 88 -9.75 -11.07 -0.10
N PHE A 89 -9.46 -10.53 -1.29
CA PHE A 89 -10.23 -9.41 -1.84
C PHE A 89 -11.65 -9.83 -2.20
N LYS A 90 -11.84 -11.02 -2.76
CA LYS A 90 -13.16 -11.58 -3.07
C LYS A 90 -14.03 -11.70 -1.82
N GLU A 91 -13.48 -12.19 -0.71
CA GLU A 91 -14.19 -12.29 0.58
C GLU A 91 -14.60 -10.91 1.12
N LEU A 92 -13.71 -9.92 1.05
CA LEU A 92 -14.03 -8.53 1.38
C LEU A 92 -15.14 -7.97 0.48
N PHE A 93 -15.03 -8.18 -0.83
CA PHE A 93 -15.99 -7.67 -1.80
C PHE A 93 -17.37 -8.27 -1.56
N GLN A 94 -17.48 -9.58 -1.37
CA GLN A 94 -18.75 -10.25 -1.12
C GLN A 94 -19.38 -9.85 0.22
N ALA A 95 -18.57 -9.65 1.26
CA ALA A 95 -19.07 -9.28 2.59
C ALA A 95 -19.56 -7.82 2.68
N ASN A 96 -19.04 -6.92 1.82
CA ASN A 96 -19.38 -5.48 1.85
C ASN A 96 -20.28 -5.04 0.70
N THR A 97 -20.57 -5.90 -0.28
CA THR A 97 -21.49 -5.58 -1.37
C THR A 97 -22.84 -6.24 -1.18
N CYS A 98 -23.89 -5.50 -1.53
CA CYS A 98 -25.23 -6.05 -1.70
C CYS A 98 -25.76 -5.64 -3.08
N ARG A 99 -26.97 -6.09 -3.45
CA ARG A 99 -27.58 -5.81 -4.77
C ARG A 99 -27.62 -4.32 -5.16
N ARG A 100 -27.53 -3.38 -4.22
CA ARG A 100 -27.69 -1.94 -4.48
C ARG A 100 -26.61 -1.04 -3.87
N PHE A 101 -25.77 -1.54 -2.97
CA PHE A 101 -24.84 -0.72 -2.20
C PHE A 101 -23.47 -1.40 -2.02
N GLY A 102 -22.45 -0.60 -1.74
CA GLY A 102 -21.10 -1.06 -1.41
C GLY A 102 -20.16 -1.24 -2.60
N THR A 103 -20.65 -1.40 -3.83
CA THR A 103 -19.81 -1.59 -5.02
C THR A 103 -18.90 -0.39 -5.29
N ALA A 104 -19.41 0.83 -5.16
CA ALA A 104 -18.60 2.05 -5.32
C ALA A 104 -17.49 2.16 -4.26
N MET A 105 -17.81 1.85 -3.00
CA MET A 105 -16.82 1.86 -1.91
C MET A 105 -15.73 0.80 -2.13
N MET A 106 -16.12 -0.41 -2.51
CA MET A 106 -15.16 -1.49 -2.77
C MET A 106 -14.30 -1.23 -3.99
N ARG A 107 -14.79 -0.49 -5.00
CA ARG A 107 -13.99 -0.04 -6.14
C ARG A 107 -12.91 0.95 -5.70
N VAL A 108 -13.24 1.91 -4.84
CA VAL A 108 -12.25 2.83 -4.27
C VAL A 108 -11.21 2.05 -3.45
N LEU A 109 -11.64 1.06 -2.66
CA LEU A 109 -10.69 0.20 -1.94
C LEU A 109 -9.77 -0.56 -2.90
N GLN A 110 -10.31 -1.08 -4.01
CA GLN A 110 -9.52 -1.79 -5.01
C GLN A 110 -8.48 -0.89 -5.68
N GLU A 111 -8.80 0.38 -5.90
CA GLU A 111 -7.89 1.37 -6.49
C GLU A 111 -6.80 1.81 -5.50
N ASP A 112 -7.12 1.88 -4.20
CA ASP A 112 -6.20 2.32 -3.15
C ASP A 112 -5.26 1.19 -2.65
N VAL A 113 -5.73 -0.06 -2.64
CA VAL A 113 -4.98 -1.22 -2.12
C VAL A 113 -4.06 -1.81 -3.18
N LYS A 114 -2.78 -1.91 -2.84
CA LYS A 114 -1.76 -2.61 -3.62
C LYS A 114 -1.83 -4.12 -3.43
N ARG A 115 -1.93 -4.57 -2.17
CA ARG A 115 -1.86 -5.97 -1.80
C ARG A 115 -2.58 -6.23 -0.48
N LEU A 116 -3.23 -7.40 -0.37
CA LEU A 116 -3.68 -7.96 0.90
C LEU A 116 -2.87 -9.20 1.22
N ASP A 117 -2.38 -9.27 2.45
CA ASP A 117 -1.67 -10.43 2.97
C ASP A 117 -2.28 -10.88 4.30
N TYR A 118 -2.26 -12.19 4.53
CA TYR A 118 -2.68 -12.79 5.79
C TYR A 118 -1.47 -13.49 6.41
N ASP A 119 -1.22 -13.21 7.69
CA ASP A 119 -0.08 -13.75 8.44
C ASP A 119 -0.19 -15.26 8.75
N GLY A 120 -1.36 -15.86 8.49
CA GLY A 120 -1.65 -17.26 8.79
C GLY A 120 -2.20 -17.47 10.20
N THR A 121 -2.42 -16.41 10.98
CA THR A 121 -2.98 -16.48 12.34
C THR A 121 -4.23 -15.61 12.45
N HIS A 122 -4.10 -14.32 12.76
CA HIS A 122 -5.25 -13.45 13.04
C HIS A 122 -5.06 -12.02 12.50
N THR A 123 -4.08 -11.79 11.62
CA THR A 123 -3.81 -10.44 11.11
C THR A 123 -3.92 -10.39 9.60
N LEU A 124 -4.80 -9.51 9.12
CA LEU A 124 -4.86 -9.09 7.74
C LEU A 124 -4.04 -7.81 7.56
N HIS A 125 -3.08 -7.83 6.66
CA HIS A 125 -2.27 -6.69 6.25
C HIS A 125 -2.82 -6.13 4.94
N LEU A 126 -3.15 -4.84 4.93
CA LEU A 126 -3.59 -4.11 3.76
C LEU A 126 -2.49 -3.11 3.38
N VAL A 127 -1.81 -3.37 2.27
CA VAL A 127 -0.74 -2.53 1.76
C VAL A 127 -1.33 -1.53 0.77
N PHE A 128 -1.12 -0.24 1.01
CA PHE A 128 -1.55 0.88 0.19
C PHE A 128 -0.35 1.48 -0.55
N TYR A 129 -0.59 2.07 -1.72
CA TYR A 129 0.44 2.72 -2.53
C TYR A 129 0.99 4.01 -1.90
N SER A 130 0.21 4.64 -1.03
CA SER A 130 0.64 5.87 -0.37
C SER A 130 -0.02 6.07 0.99
N ARG A 131 0.57 6.97 1.77
CA ARG A 131 0.03 7.38 3.07
C ARG A 131 -1.32 8.07 2.94
N HIS A 132 -1.47 8.94 1.96
CA HIS A 132 -2.73 9.67 1.75
C HIS A 132 -3.88 8.73 1.36
N ALA A 133 -3.61 7.68 0.57
CA ALA A 133 -4.59 6.62 0.32
C ALA A 133 -4.93 5.87 1.63
N ALA A 134 -3.93 5.43 2.39
CA ALA A 134 -4.13 4.71 3.65
C ALA A 134 -4.92 5.52 4.70
N ASP A 135 -4.66 6.83 4.83
CA ASP A 135 -5.31 7.70 5.81
C ASP A 135 -6.84 7.77 5.61
N ARG A 136 -7.33 7.54 4.39
CA ARG A 136 -8.78 7.42 4.12
C ARG A 136 -9.39 6.18 4.77
N TRP A 137 -8.61 5.16 5.07
CA TRP A 137 -9.05 3.86 5.56
C TRP A 137 -8.71 3.61 7.03
N VAL A 138 -7.87 4.46 7.64
CA VAL A 138 -7.57 4.41 9.07
C VAL A 138 -8.86 4.51 9.89
N LEU A 139 -9.02 3.58 10.84
CA LEU A 139 -10.17 3.43 11.73
C LEU A 139 -11.51 3.12 11.02
N LYS A 140 -11.53 2.95 9.70
CA LYS A 140 -12.72 2.48 9.01
C LYS A 140 -12.93 0.99 9.29
N THR A 141 -14.21 0.62 9.34
CA THR A 141 -14.64 -0.75 9.53
C THR A 141 -15.14 -1.35 8.22
N LEU A 142 -14.75 -2.59 7.98
CA LEU A 142 -15.22 -3.39 6.85
C LEU A 142 -15.70 -4.74 7.36
N ARG A 143 -16.56 -5.40 6.60
CA ARG A 143 -16.90 -6.79 6.85
C ARG A 143 -15.91 -7.71 6.15
N PHE A 144 -15.46 -8.75 6.84
CA PHE A 144 -14.70 -9.84 6.25
C PHE A 144 -15.42 -11.14 6.61
N GLN A 145 -15.94 -11.86 5.61
CA GLN A 145 -16.87 -12.97 5.83
C GLN A 145 -18.04 -12.56 6.76
N LYS A 146 -18.09 -13.09 7.98
CA LYS A 146 -19.12 -12.81 9.00
C LYS A 146 -18.63 -11.86 10.10
N ALA A 147 -17.38 -11.40 10.03
CA ALA A 147 -16.75 -10.56 11.04
C ALA A 147 -16.71 -9.09 10.60
N VAL A 148 -16.72 -8.17 11.57
CA VAL A 148 -16.38 -6.77 11.34
C VAL A 148 -14.92 -6.58 11.74
N ILE A 149 -14.13 -6.08 10.82
CA ILE A 149 -12.72 -5.76 11.02
C ILE A 149 -12.53 -4.25 10.99
N MET A 150 -11.55 -3.76 11.74
CA MET A 150 -11.15 -2.35 11.75
C MET A 150 -9.72 -2.25 11.24
N MET A 151 -9.49 -1.34 10.29
CA MET A 151 -8.16 -1.05 9.80
C MET A 151 -7.45 -0.08 10.76
N GLN A 152 -6.30 -0.49 11.27
CA GLN A 152 -5.52 0.26 12.22
C GLN A 152 -4.10 0.46 11.70
N ASP A 153 -3.55 1.63 11.96
CA ASP A 153 -2.15 1.90 11.68
C ASP A 153 -1.29 1.40 12.86
N THR A 154 -0.57 0.31 12.62
CA THR A 154 0.35 -0.28 13.60
C THR A 154 1.80 -0.03 13.24
N ALA A 155 2.08 0.69 12.14
CA ALA A 155 3.43 1.08 11.80
C ALA A 155 4.00 1.99 12.90
N ARG A 156 5.22 1.70 13.36
CA ARG A 156 5.95 2.59 14.27
C ARG A 156 6.47 3.79 13.48
N LYS A 157 6.35 4.99 14.05
CA LYS A 157 6.92 6.17 13.40
C LYS A 157 8.45 6.06 13.42
N PRO A 158 9.15 6.48 12.35
CA PRO A 158 10.61 6.54 12.36
C PRO A 158 11.05 7.50 13.47
N GLY A 159 11.76 6.97 14.49
CA GLY A 159 12.20 7.72 15.67
C GLY A 159 11.51 7.34 16.99
N GLU A 160 10.43 6.56 16.97
CA GLU A 160 9.92 5.93 18.19
C GLU A 160 10.86 4.79 18.60
N ALA A 161 11.47 4.91 19.78
CA ALA A 161 12.37 3.92 20.32
C ALA A 161 11.71 2.54 20.34
N ARG A 162 12.51 1.48 20.11
CA ARG A 162 12.00 0.11 20.12
C ARG A 162 11.39 -0.30 21.47
N GLU A 163 11.74 0.43 22.54
CA GLU A 163 11.36 0.18 23.93
C GLU A 163 10.26 1.13 24.41
N GLY A 164 9.17 0.54 24.92
CA GLY A 164 8.31 1.17 25.93
C GLY A 164 7.06 1.90 25.45
N THR A 165 7.03 2.49 24.25
CA THR A 165 5.84 3.20 23.76
C THR A 165 5.13 2.41 22.66
N TYR A 166 4.00 1.79 23.03
CA TYR A 166 3.09 1.14 22.10
C TYR A 166 1.85 2.00 21.90
N ASN A 167 1.41 2.16 20.65
CA ASN A 167 0.09 2.73 20.39
C ASN A 167 -1.01 1.70 20.74
N ALA A 168 -2.25 2.16 20.93
CA ALA A 168 -3.36 1.28 21.34
C ALA A 168 -3.61 0.13 20.34
N ALA A 169 -3.36 0.35 19.05
CA ALA A 169 -3.48 -0.68 18.02
C ALA A 169 -2.37 -1.75 18.13
N GLN A 170 -1.14 -1.35 18.45
CA GLN A 170 0.02 -2.20 18.64
C GLN A 170 -0.11 -3.05 19.90
N LEU A 171 -0.57 -2.47 21.02
CA LEU A 171 -0.92 -3.25 22.21
C LEU A 171 -1.98 -4.28 21.88
N GLY A 172 -2.95 -3.89 21.06
CA GLY A 172 -3.94 -4.80 20.54
C GLY A 172 -3.32 -6.05 19.89
N LEU A 173 -2.34 -5.89 19.00
CA LEU A 173 -1.73 -7.03 18.31
C LEU A 173 -0.94 -7.97 19.25
N GLN A 174 -0.34 -7.44 20.33
CA GLN A 174 0.45 -8.26 21.26
C GLN A 174 -0.38 -9.21 22.13
N TYR A 175 -1.65 -8.88 22.38
CA TYR A 175 -2.56 -9.69 23.20
C TYR A 175 -3.64 -10.39 22.38
N ALA A 176 -3.47 -10.49 21.05
CA ALA A 176 -4.40 -11.14 20.12
C ALA A 176 -4.02 -12.60 19.84
#